data_AF-A0A838V6V5-F1
#
_entry.id   AF-A0A838V6V5-F1
#
_cell.length_a   1.000
_cell.length_b   1.000
_cell.length_c   1.000
_cell.angle_alpha   90.00
_cell.angle_beta   90.00
_cell.angle_gamma   90.00
#
_symmetry.space_group_name_H-M   'P 1'
#
loop_
_entity.id
_entity.type
_entity.pdbx_description
1 polymer ?
#
loop_
_entity_poly.entity_id
_entity_poly.type
_entity_poly.pdbx_seq_one_letter_code
_entity_poly.pdbx_strand_id
1 'polypeptide(L)'
;MVQSKPFRPEWLPAVALSSALAVLMLLWSPPVGDLAAQVFRTELFQQAGLAIWNGSWYGGHYTLTYSLLFPPLAALVGPQVVGGIAVVSSSYLFDRLVRDRWGVEARWATLWFAAGVVTLLADGQLTFALGVALGLATMRCLQLGRGPLAVLSAAACALASP
;
A
#
# COMPACT_ATOMS: atom_id res chain seq x y z
N MET A 1 44.38 6.82 -4.81
CA MET A 1 43.01 7.37 -4.72
C MET A 1 42.05 6.20 -4.55
N VAL A 2 41.55 5.97 -3.34
CA VAL A 2 40.43 5.04 -3.13
C VAL A 2 39.18 5.76 -3.64
N GLN A 3 38.64 5.37 -4.79
CA GLN A 3 37.33 5.84 -5.22
C GLN A 3 36.30 5.31 -4.23
N SER A 4 35.83 6.19 -3.33
CA SER A 4 34.65 5.92 -2.52
C SER A 4 33.46 5.79 -3.46
N LYS A 5 33.03 4.55 -3.73
CA LYS A 5 31.80 4.28 -4.47
C LYS A 5 30.67 5.02 -3.72
N PRO A 6 29.88 5.90 -4.37
CA PRO A 6 28.81 6.59 -3.68
C PRO A 6 27.88 5.55 -3.06
N PHE A 7 27.60 5.70 -1.77
CA PHE A 7 26.74 4.81 -0.99
C PHE A 7 25.30 5.00 -1.49
N ARG A 8 24.95 4.38 -2.62
CA ARG A 8 23.59 4.37 -3.13
C ARG A 8 22.85 3.23 -2.42
N PRO A 9 21.82 3.54 -1.62
CA PRO A 9 21.05 2.49 -0.97
C PRO A 9 20.45 1.57 -2.02
N GLU A 10 20.61 0.25 -1.86
CA GLU A 10 20.20 -0.72 -2.88
C GLU A 10 18.68 -0.75 -3.13
N TRP A 11 17.88 -0.27 -2.19
CA TRP A 11 16.43 -0.14 -2.30
C TRP A 11 15.98 1.06 -3.14
N LEU A 12 16.88 2.03 -3.35
CA LEU A 12 16.56 3.30 -3.98
C LEU A 12 15.94 3.16 -5.37
N PRO A 13 16.40 2.27 -6.27
CA PRO A 13 15.81 2.15 -7.61
C PRO A 13 14.34 1.72 -7.59
N ALA A 14 13.97 0.74 -6.77
CA ALA A 14 12.58 0.25 -6.68
C ALA A 14 11.66 1.30 -6.06
N VAL A 15 12.13 1.98 -5.00
CA VAL A 15 11.39 3.09 -4.36
C VAL A 15 11.25 4.28 -5.30
N ALA A 16 12.32 4.66 -6.02
CA ALA A 16 12.28 5.76 -6.98
C ALA A 16 11.32 5.48 -8.13
N LEU A 17 11.32 4.26 -8.68
CA LEU A 17 10.42 3.86 -9.75
C LEU A 17 8.95 3.94 -9.31
N SER A 18 8.60 3.26 -8.21
CA SER A 18 7.22 3.28 -7.68
C SER A 18 6.78 4.69 -7.29
N SER A 19 7.67 5.49 -6.70
CA SER A 19 7.37 6.89 -6.35
C SER A 19 7.12 7.74 -7.58
N ALA A 20 7.95 7.62 -8.63
CA ALA A 20 7.78 8.37 -9.87
C ALA A 20 6.47 8.01 -10.57
N LEU A 21 6.14 6.71 -10.66
CA LEU A 21 4.89 6.24 -11.25
C LEU A 21 3.67 6.67 -10.41
N ALA A 22 3.75 6.58 -9.08
CA ALA A 22 2.69 7.04 -8.20
C ALA A 22 2.45 8.55 -8.34
N VAL A 23 3.51 9.37 -8.31
CA VAL A 23 3.41 10.81 -8.54
C VAL A 23 2.83 11.10 -9.92
N LEU A 24 3.25 10.39 -10.96
CA LEU A 24 2.69 10.55 -12.30
C LEU A 24 1.19 10.25 -12.33
N MET A 25 0.73 9.17 -11.68
CA MET A 25 -0.70 8.84 -11.57
C MET A 25 -1.47 9.94 -10.82
N LEU A 26 -0.92 10.46 -9.72
CA LEU A 26 -1.54 11.54 -8.95
C LEU A 26 -1.65 12.84 -9.77
N LEU A 27 -0.60 13.21 -10.49
CA LEU A 27 -0.59 14.41 -11.33
C LEU A 27 -1.50 14.28 -12.56
N TRP A 28 -1.53 13.11 -13.18
CA TRP A 28 -2.39 12.85 -14.33
C TRP A 28 -3.87 12.73 -13.93
N SER A 29 -4.14 12.18 -12.74
CA SER A 29 -5.49 11.98 -12.20
C SER A 29 -6.47 11.34 -13.21
N PRO A 30 -6.12 10.19 -13.82
CA PRO A 30 -7.02 9.52 -14.75
C PRO A 30 -8.29 9.04 -14.04
N PRO A 31 -9.43 8.90 -14.75
CA PRO A 31 -10.58 8.19 -14.22
C PRO A 31 -10.19 6.74 -13.92
N VAL A 32 -10.30 6.34 -12.66
CA VAL A 32 -9.91 5.02 -12.16
C VAL A 32 -11.12 4.32 -11.53
N GLY A 33 -11.31 3.05 -11.87
CA GLY A 33 -12.57 2.33 -11.65
C GLY A 33 -13.00 2.28 -10.18
N ASP A 34 -12.12 1.77 -9.31
CA ASP A 34 -12.49 1.51 -7.92
C ASP A 34 -12.33 2.72 -7.00
N LEU A 35 -11.75 3.83 -7.48
CA LEU A 35 -11.50 5.02 -6.65
C LEU A 35 -12.80 5.62 -6.10
N ALA A 36 -13.88 5.58 -6.88
CA ALA A 36 -15.19 6.07 -6.44
C ALA A 36 -15.68 5.34 -5.17
N ALA A 37 -15.46 4.03 -5.08
CA ALA A 37 -15.77 3.26 -3.89
C ALA A 37 -14.91 3.70 -2.69
N GLN A 38 -13.62 3.94 -2.91
CA GLN A 38 -12.71 4.40 -1.85
C GLN A 38 -13.08 5.79 -1.31
N VAL A 39 -13.43 6.73 -2.20
CA VAL A 39 -13.90 8.07 -1.85
C VAL A 39 -15.20 7.97 -1.06
N PHE A 40 -16.18 7.22 -1.56
CA PHE A 40 -17.46 7.02 -0.88
C PHE A 40 -17.29 6.46 0.54
N ARG A 41 -16.44 5.44 0.72
CA ARG A 41 -16.18 4.86 2.05
C ARG A 41 -15.50 5.84 2.99
N THR A 42 -14.65 6.72 2.46
CA THR A 42 -13.98 7.78 3.21
C THR A 42 -14.98 8.84 3.67
N GLU A 43 -15.83 9.33 2.77
CA GLU A 43 -16.87 10.31 3.08
C GLU A 43 -17.90 9.77 4.08
N LEU A 44 -18.30 8.50 3.92
CA LEU A 44 -19.18 7.83 4.85
C LEU A 44 -18.58 7.80 6.27
N PHE A 45 -17.28 7.51 6.39
CA PHE A 45 -16.58 7.55 7.66
C PHE A 45 -16.53 8.98 8.25
N GLN A 46 -16.29 10.00 7.43
CA GLN A 46 -16.28 11.39 7.89
C GLN A 46 -17.65 11.84 8.41
N GLN A 47 -18.74 11.33 7.84
CA GLN A 47 -20.10 11.70 8.22
C GLN A 47 -20.66 10.87 9.39
N ALA A 48 -20.37 9.57 9.43
CA ALA A 48 -21.03 8.62 10.32
C ALA A 48 -20.07 7.72 11.12
N GLY A 49 -18.74 7.94 11.03
CA GLY A 49 -17.73 7.14 11.70
C GLY A 49 -17.70 5.68 11.21
N LEU A 50 -17.42 4.75 12.12
CA LEU A 50 -17.44 3.29 11.83
C LEU A 50 -18.87 2.74 11.79
N ALA A 51 -19.73 3.33 10.98
CA ALA A 51 -21.12 2.90 10.81
C ALA A 51 -21.17 1.47 10.27
N ILE A 52 -21.79 0.53 10.98
CA ILE A 52 -21.74 -0.91 10.66
C ILE A 52 -22.50 -1.25 9.37
N TRP A 53 -23.56 -0.51 9.06
CA TRP A 53 -24.44 -0.72 7.92
C TRP A 53 -24.65 0.59 7.16
N ASN A 54 -24.81 0.50 5.84
CA ASN A 54 -25.15 1.62 4.98
C ASN A 54 -26.19 1.19 3.94
N GLY A 55 -27.24 1.99 3.74
CA GLY A 55 -28.30 1.77 2.75
C GLY A 55 -28.12 2.50 1.41
N SER A 56 -27.08 3.31 1.25
CA SER A 56 -26.88 4.18 0.08
C SER A 56 -26.37 3.45 -1.18
N TRP A 57 -26.23 2.12 -1.14
CA TRP A 57 -25.67 1.33 -2.24
C TRP A 57 -26.27 -0.10 -2.27
N TYR A 58 -26.72 -0.59 -3.44
CA TYR A 58 -27.25 -1.94 -3.70
C TYR A 58 -28.23 -2.53 -2.65
N GLY A 59 -29.18 -1.74 -2.14
CA GLY A 59 -30.14 -2.23 -1.12
C GLY A 59 -29.57 -2.37 0.29
N GLY A 60 -28.30 -2.00 0.44
CA GLY A 60 -27.57 -1.87 1.68
C GLY A 60 -26.51 -2.95 1.89
N HIS A 61 -25.47 -2.60 2.63
CA HIS A 61 -24.32 -3.48 2.88
C HIS A 61 -23.66 -3.22 4.24
N TYR A 62 -22.99 -4.23 4.78
CA TYR A 62 -22.06 -4.05 5.90
C TYR A 62 -20.81 -3.32 5.44
N THR A 63 -20.35 -2.35 6.23
CA THR A 63 -19.26 -1.46 5.80
C THR A 63 -17.89 -2.01 6.19
N LEU A 64 -17.79 -2.61 7.39
CA LEU A 64 -16.54 -3.03 8.01
C LEU A 64 -15.92 -4.25 7.31
N THR A 65 -16.72 -5.00 6.57
CA THR A 65 -16.25 -6.13 5.72
C THR A 65 -15.45 -5.66 4.52
N TYR A 66 -15.46 -4.37 4.19
CA TYR A 66 -14.67 -3.83 3.09
C TYR A 66 -13.28 -3.37 3.56
N SER A 67 -13.21 -2.64 4.66
CA SER A 67 -11.97 -2.26 5.34
C SER A 67 -12.31 -1.51 6.61
N LEU A 68 -11.64 -1.84 7.71
CA LEU A 68 -11.75 -1.13 8.98
C LEU A 68 -10.75 0.03 9.06
N LEU A 69 -9.54 -0.16 8.53
CA LEU A 69 -8.43 0.79 8.66
C LEU A 69 -8.36 1.81 7.54
N PHE A 70 -8.78 1.47 6.32
CA PHE A 70 -8.61 2.37 5.18
C PHE A 70 -9.45 3.65 5.31
N PRO A 71 -10.78 3.61 5.60
CA PRO A 71 -11.58 4.83 5.70
C PRO A 71 -11.07 5.88 6.70
N PRO A 72 -10.67 5.54 7.95
CA PRO A 72 -10.12 6.54 8.86
C PRO A 72 -8.78 7.12 8.38
N LEU A 73 -7.90 6.30 7.79
CA LEU A 73 -6.63 6.80 7.24
C LEU A 73 -6.86 7.73 6.05
N ALA A 74 -7.74 7.34 5.14
CA ALA A 74 -8.09 8.14 3.97
C ALA A 74 -8.81 9.44 4.36
N ALA A 75 -9.59 9.45 5.45
CA ALA A 75 -10.24 10.66 5.94
C ALA A 75 -9.24 11.69 6.49
N LEU A 76 -8.07 11.24 6.96
CA LEU A 76 -7.02 12.12 7.50
C LEU A 76 -6.17 12.78 6.42
N VAL A 77 -5.78 12.03 5.38
CA VAL A 77 -4.78 12.49 4.39
C VAL A 77 -5.23 12.38 2.93
N GLY A 78 -6.42 11.83 2.67
CA GLY A 78 -6.96 11.57 1.34
C GLY A 78 -6.70 10.13 0.84
N PRO A 79 -7.67 9.50 0.14
CA PRO A 79 -7.53 8.13 -0.35
C PRO A 79 -6.28 7.91 -1.20
N GLN A 80 -6.04 8.81 -2.16
CA GLN A 80 -4.94 8.68 -3.11
C GLN A 80 -3.56 8.80 -2.43
N VAL A 81 -3.45 9.60 -1.37
CA VAL A 81 -2.20 9.72 -0.58
C VAL A 81 -1.94 8.43 0.18
N VAL A 82 -2.96 7.82 0.79
CA VAL A 82 -2.83 6.49 1.43
C VAL A 82 -2.37 5.45 0.42
N GLY A 83 -2.99 5.42 -0.76
CA GLY A 83 -2.60 4.52 -1.86
C GLY A 83 -1.15 4.72 -2.30
N GLY A 84 -0.73 5.97 -2.51
CA GLY A 84 0.65 6.33 -2.88
C GLY A 84 1.68 5.89 -1.84
N ILE A 85 1.42 6.15 -0.55
CA ILE A 85 2.28 5.69 0.54
C ILE A 85 2.35 4.16 0.57
N ALA A 86 1.22 3.48 0.36
CA ALA A 86 1.15 2.02 0.40
C ALA A 86 1.97 1.36 -0.71
N VAL A 87 1.89 1.83 -1.97
CA VAL A 87 2.65 1.25 -3.09
C VAL A 87 4.16 1.51 -2.97
N VAL A 88 4.56 2.68 -2.46
CA VAL A 88 5.98 3.01 -2.20
C VAL A 88 6.53 2.18 -1.05
N SER A 89 5.77 2.06 0.05
CA SER A 89 6.14 1.23 1.20
C SER A 89 6.27 -0.24 0.80
N SER A 90 5.34 -0.74 -0.02
CA SER A 90 5.38 -2.10 -0.56
C SER A 90 6.66 -2.34 -1.36
N SER A 91 7.04 -1.41 -2.23
CA SER A 91 8.27 -1.52 -3.04
C SER A 91 9.52 -1.60 -2.17
N TYR A 92 9.59 -0.78 -1.12
CA TYR A 92 10.68 -0.84 -0.14
C TYR A 92 10.71 -2.19 0.60
N LEU A 93 9.57 -2.61 1.16
CA LEU A 93 9.48 -3.82 1.98
C LEU A 93 9.77 -5.08 1.16
N PHE A 94 9.23 -5.16 -0.06
CA PHE A 94 9.52 -6.26 -0.97
C PHE A 94 11.01 -6.31 -1.32
N ASP A 95 11.60 -5.17 -1.64
CA ASP A 95 13.03 -5.06 -1.93
C ASP A 95 13.90 -5.58 -0.77
N ARG A 96 13.61 -5.15 0.47
CA ARG A 96 14.31 -5.64 1.66
C ARG A 96 14.10 -7.13 1.90
N LEU A 97 12.90 -7.64 1.65
CA LEU A 97 12.56 -9.05 1.83
C LEU A 97 13.39 -9.95 0.91
N VAL A 98 13.45 -9.61 -0.38
CA VAL A 98 14.10 -10.46 -1.38
C VAL A 98 15.62 -10.26 -1.40
N ARG A 99 16.13 -9.03 -1.23
CA ARG A 99 17.58 -8.80 -1.26
C ARG A 99 18.31 -9.45 -0.10
N ASP A 100 17.68 -9.57 1.06
CA ASP A 100 18.29 -10.26 2.20
C ASP A 100 18.56 -11.75 1.92
N ARG A 101 17.86 -12.36 0.94
CA ARG A 101 18.09 -13.76 0.53
C ARG A 101 18.87 -13.90 -0.77
N TRP A 102 18.58 -13.09 -1.79
CA TRP A 102 19.13 -13.24 -3.14
C TRP A 102 20.10 -12.12 -3.55
N GLY A 103 20.36 -11.14 -2.67
CA GLY A 103 21.31 -10.07 -2.92
C GLY A 103 21.01 -9.24 -4.17
N VAL A 104 22.07 -8.88 -4.91
CA VAL A 104 21.98 -7.99 -6.09
C VAL A 104 21.18 -8.59 -7.26
N GLU A 105 21.11 -9.92 -7.35
CA GLU A 105 20.42 -10.62 -8.43
C GLU A 105 18.91 -10.37 -8.42
N ALA A 106 18.35 -10.10 -7.24
CA ALA A 106 16.95 -9.75 -7.06
C ALA A 106 16.54 -8.41 -7.67
N ARG A 107 17.48 -7.59 -8.19
CA ARG A 107 17.20 -6.24 -8.70
C ARG A 107 16.04 -6.18 -9.70
N TRP A 108 15.94 -7.17 -10.57
CA TRP A 108 14.88 -7.20 -11.58
C TRP A 108 13.53 -7.55 -10.96
N ALA A 109 13.50 -8.49 -10.02
CA ALA A 109 12.29 -8.79 -9.26
C ALA A 109 11.79 -7.56 -8.50
N THR A 110 12.69 -6.78 -7.89
CA THR A 110 12.31 -5.56 -7.15
C THR A 110 11.76 -4.46 -8.05
N LEU A 111 12.32 -4.29 -9.26
CA LEU A 111 11.83 -3.30 -10.23
C LEU A 111 10.48 -3.73 -10.83
N TRP A 112 10.33 -5.01 -11.17
CA TRP A 112 9.07 -5.57 -11.64
C TRP A 112 7.96 -5.44 -10.60
N PHE A 113 8.26 -5.79 -9.35
CA PHE A 113 7.32 -5.59 -8.25
C PHE A 113 6.96 -4.11 -8.08
N ALA A 114 7.95 -3.20 -8.09
CA ALA A 114 7.71 -1.77 -7.92
C ALA A 114 6.85 -1.16 -9.03
N ALA A 115 7.00 -1.62 -10.28
CA ALA A 115 6.10 -1.23 -11.37
C ALA A 115 4.71 -1.87 -11.20
N GLY A 116 4.67 -3.17 -10.89
CA GLY A 116 3.42 -3.93 -10.77
C GLY A 116 2.53 -3.47 -9.62
N VAL A 117 3.08 -3.16 -8.45
CA VAL A 117 2.27 -2.74 -7.29
C VAL A 117 1.55 -1.40 -7.54
N VAL A 118 2.06 -0.55 -8.44
CA VAL A 118 1.41 0.70 -8.84
C VAL A 118 0.14 0.46 -9.65
N THR A 119 -0.06 -0.72 -10.24
CA THR A 119 -1.32 -1.02 -10.94
C THR A 119 -2.52 -1.02 -9.98
N LEU A 120 -2.31 -1.33 -8.70
CA LEU A 120 -3.36 -1.20 -7.69
C LEU A 120 -3.83 0.27 -7.53
N LEU A 121 -2.91 1.23 -7.65
CA LEU A 121 -3.23 2.65 -7.67
C LEU A 121 -3.96 3.03 -8.98
N ALA A 122 -3.49 2.49 -10.11
CA ALA A 122 -4.08 2.71 -11.43
C ALA A 122 -5.48 2.11 -11.60
N ASP A 123 -5.84 1.08 -10.83
CA ASP A 123 -7.19 0.51 -10.83
C ASP A 123 -8.10 1.15 -9.76
N GLY A 124 -7.54 1.90 -8.81
CA GLY A 124 -8.27 2.45 -7.65
C GLY A 124 -8.45 1.46 -6.50
N GLN A 125 -7.73 0.34 -6.51
CA GLN A 125 -7.76 -0.74 -5.51
C GLN A 125 -6.94 -0.38 -4.25
N LEU A 126 -7.27 0.75 -3.62
CA LEU A 126 -6.43 1.36 -2.58
C LEU A 126 -6.43 0.59 -1.25
N THR A 127 -7.54 -0.07 -0.90
CA THR A 127 -7.62 -0.99 0.24
C THR A 127 -6.69 -2.19 0.07
N PHE A 128 -6.64 -2.78 -1.13
CA PHE A 128 -5.70 -3.84 -1.46
C PHE A 128 -4.25 -3.36 -1.42
N ALA A 129 -3.95 -2.16 -1.94
CA ALA A 129 -2.61 -1.59 -1.85
C ALA A 129 -2.14 -1.46 -0.39
N LEU A 130 -3.02 -0.96 0.50
CA LEU A 130 -2.74 -0.89 1.94
C LEU A 130 -2.53 -2.29 2.55
N GLY A 131 -3.39 -3.25 2.21
CA GLY A 131 -3.26 -4.65 2.62
C GLY A 131 -1.93 -5.26 2.20
N VAL A 132 -1.49 -5.08 0.95
CA VAL A 132 -0.20 -5.55 0.44
C VAL A 132 0.96 -4.97 1.23
N ALA A 133 0.94 -3.66 1.53
CA ALA A 133 1.98 -3.02 2.33
C ALA A 133 2.09 -3.64 3.74
N LEU A 134 0.96 -3.90 4.40
CA LEU A 134 0.91 -4.49 5.73
C LEU A 134 1.26 -5.99 5.72
N GLY A 135 0.89 -6.72 4.67
CA GLY A 135 1.29 -8.12 4.44
C GLY A 135 2.80 -8.24 4.24
N LEU A 136 3.40 -7.35 3.44
CA LEU A 136 4.86 -7.28 3.29
C LEU A 136 5.56 -6.87 4.59
N ALA A 137 4.98 -5.95 5.36
CA ALA A 137 5.50 -5.57 6.67
C ALA A 137 5.50 -6.76 7.64
N THR A 138 4.46 -7.59 7.58
CA THR A 138 4.37 -8.85 8.33
C THR A 138 5.50 -9.80 7.98
N MET A 139 5.69 -10.08 6.69
CA MET A 139 6.79 -10.95 6.24
C MET A 139 8.15 -10.38 6.63
N ARG A 140 8.33 -9.06 6.53
CA ARG A 140 9.57 -8.39 6.95
C ARG A 140 9.81 -8.51 8.46
N CYS A 141 8.77 -8.35 9.28
CA CYS A 141 8.89 -8.52 10.73
C CYS A 141 9.23 -9.96 11.09
N LEU A 142 8.62 -10.96 10.43
CA LEU A 142 8.97 -12.37 10.60
C LEU A 142 10.42 -12.65 10.22
N GLN A 143 10.90 -12.12 9.09
CA GLN A 143 12.27 -12.28 8.63
C GLN A 143 13.29 -11.68 9.61
N LEU A 144 12.92 -10.60 10.30
CA LEU A 144 13.75 -9.94 11.32
C LEU A 144 13.59 -10.55 12.73
N GLY A 145 12.81 -11.62 12.91
CA GLY A 145 12.55 -12.24 14.21
C GLY A 145 11.68 -11.41 15.16
N ARG A 146 10.93 -10.43 14.64
CA ARG A 146 10.10 -9.49 15.42
C ARG A 146 8.65 -9.98 15.54
N GLY A 147 8.47 -11.09 16.27
CA GLY A 147 7.17 -11.77 16.41
C GLY A 147 5.98 -10.87 16.76
N PRO A 148 6.06 -10.03 17.82
CA PRO A 148 4.94 -9.16 18.20
C PRO A 148 4.53 -8.17 17.10
N LEU A 149 5.50 -7.58 16.40
CA LEU A 149 5.22 -6.66 15.29
C LEU A 149 4.64 -7.39 14.08
N ALA A 150 5.06 -8.63 13.82
CA ALA A 150 4.47 -9.46 12.79
C ALA A 150 2.99 -9.76 13.07
N VAL A 151 2.64 -10.10 14.31
CA VAL A 151 1.24 -10.31 14.70
C VAL A 151 0.42 -9.03 14.52
N LEU A 152 0.97 -7.89 14.97
CA LEU A 152 0.30 -6.59 14.83
C LEU A 152 0.07 -6.23 13.36
N SER A 153 1.09 -6.36 12.51
CA SER A 153 0.95 -6.04 11.08
C SER A 153 0.05 -7.05 10.36
N ALA A 154 0.02 -8.32 10.79
CA ALA A 154 -0.88 -9.32 10.24
C ALA A 154 -2.34 -9.00 10.57
N ALA A 155 -2.63 -8.64 11.82
CA ALA A 155 -3.95 -8.16 12.22
C ALA A 155 -4.33 -6.90 11.46
N ALA A 156 -3.43 -5.93 11.33
CA ALA A 156 -3.67 -4.72 10.55
C ALA A 156 -3.94 -5.03 9.06
N CYS A 157 -3.21 -5.98 8.47
CA CYS A 157 -3.42 -6.43 7.09
C CYS A 157 -4.85 -6.98 6.90
N ALA A 158 -5.30 -7.86 7.81
CA ALA A 158 -6.66 -8.40 7.78
C ALA A 158 -7.75 -7.32 7.97
N LEU A 159 -7.42 -6.21 8.61
CA LEU A 159 -8.34 -5.09 8.84
C LEU A 159 -8.28 -4.00 7.74
N ALA A 160 -7.32 -4.08 6.81
CA ALA A 160 -7.09 -3.06 5.78
C ALA A 160 -7.77 -3.35 4.44
N SER A 161 -8.02 -4.63 4.14
CA SER A 161 -8.53 -5.12 2.86
C SER A 161 -9.81 -5.94 3.07
N PRO A 162 -10.69 -6.05 2.05
CA PRO A 162 -11.78 -7.03 2.07
C PRO A 162 -11.28 -8.47 2.17
#